data_AF-A0A2Y9QZ61-F1
#
_entry.id   AF-A0A2Y9QZ61-F1
#
_cell.length_a   1.000
_cell.length_b   1.000
_cell.length_c   1.000
_cell.angle_alpha   90.00
_cell.angle_beta   90.00
_cell.angle_gamma   90.00
#
_symmetry.space_group_name_H-M   'P 1'
#
loop_
_entity.id
_entity.type
_entity.pdbx_description
1 polymer ?
#
loop_
_entity_poly.entity_id
_entity_poly.type
_entity_poly.pdbx_seq_one_letter_code
_entity_poly.pdbx_strand_id
1 'polypeptide(L)'
;MAEAVLLDLFGLKLNSQKNCHQMLLKALNAVRYHHTANAKFFCIMCCSNISSETDGECGNCELEINNGLSALLRKFETVSNSSMVASLYTIKQKIDEKNLSSIKVIVPVYRKTLMKAFIDQLFTDVYSFEFEDLQMTLQGGLLKQSNEINMITAQELEEIQNEVETYLRSLPPLKGELTIITSPSIPDIFIHGFTTRTGGISYLPTLSSLNLFSSSKRRDPKAVVQENLRRLANAAGFNAEKFYRIKTDHANDVWIMGRKEPESYDGITTNQRGVTIAALGADCIPIVFADPVKKACGVAHSGWKGTLLGVAMATVNAMIAEYGCSLEDIIVVLGPSVGPCCFTLPKESATAFHNLDPKCVRLFDSPDPSIDIRKATRYLTGFLHTCFLSSFKTDGKRAF
;
A
#
# COMPACT_ATOMS: atom_id res chain seq x y z
N MET A 1 23.56 -4.18 -12.59
CA MET A 1 24.48 -3.60 -11.58
C MET A 1 23.62 -2.98 -10.49
N ALA A 2 23.92 -3.24 -9.22
CA ALA A 2 23.14 -2.74 -8.10
C ALA A 2 23.12 -1.20 -8.07
N GLU A 3 21.94 -0.62 -7.86
CA GLU A 3 21.75 0.83 -7.76
C GLU A 3 21.90 1.32 -6.32
N ALA A 4 21.53 0.49 -5.36
CA ALA A 4 21.68 0.72 -3.93
C ALA A 4 22.51 -0.39 -3.30
N VAL A 5 23.33 -0.04 -2.29
CA VAL A 5 24.04 -1.01 -1.47
C VAL A 5 23.67 -0.80 -0.01
N LEU A 6 23.21 -1.86 0.64
CA LEU A 6 22.88 -1.90 2.06
C LEU A 6 23.93 -2.75 2.78
N LEU A 7 24.62 -2.14 3.75
CA LEU A 7 25.53 -2.84 4.64
C LEU A 7 24.85 -3.07 6.00
N ASP A 8 24.58 -4.34 6.33
CA ASP A 8 24.02 -4.73 7.63
C ASP A 8 25.12 -4.93 8.67
N LEU A 9 25.17 -4.02 9.63
CA LEU A 9 26.02 -4.10 10.83
C LEU A 9 25.20 -4.27 12.11
N PHE A 10 23.90 -4.50 12.00
CA PHE A 10 22.98 -4.59 13.13
C PHE A 10 23.30 -5.84 13.97
N GLY A 11 23.34 -5.70 15.30
CA GLY A 11 23.61 -6.80 16.22
C GLY A 11 25.05 -7.33 16.28
N LEU A 12 26.02 -6.71 15.60
CA LEU A 12 27.44 -7.06 15.76
C LEU A 12 27.92 -6.64 17.17
N LYS A 13 28.25 -7.62 18.03
CA LYS A 13 28.93 -7.40 19.31
C LYS A 13 30.40 -7.03 19.05
N LEU A 14 30.68 -5.74 19.06
CA LEU A 14 32.01 -5.19 18.81
C LEU A 14 32.87 -5.29 20.09
N ASN A 15 33.57 -6.41 20.28
CA ASN A 15 34.47 -6.61 21.42
C ASN A 15 35.76 -5.77 21.26
N SER A 16 35.95 -4.79 22.15
CA SER A 16 37.01 -3.77 22.20
C SER A 16 37.01 -2.69 21.09
N GLN A 17 37.06 -1.42 21.52
CA GLN A 17 36.88 -0.23 20.67
C GLN A 17 37.92 -0.09 19.53
N LYS A 18 39.19 -0.49 19.74
CA LYS A 18 40.28 -0.30 18.75
C LYS A 18 40.25 -1.28 17.58
N ASN A 19 40.04 -2.57 17.83
CA ASN A 19 39.97 -3.58 16.75
C ASN A 19 38.70 -3.42 15.91
N CYS A 20 37.60 -3.05 16.56
CA CYS A 20 36.32 -2.71 15.92
C CYS A 20 36.47 -1.60 14.86
N HIS A 21 37.09 -0.48 15.25
CA HIS A 21 37.22 0.69 14.38
C HIS A 21 38.00 0.37 13.11
N GLN A 22 39.11 -0.36 13.24
CA GLN A 22 39.97 -0.72 12.12
C GLN A 22 39.30 -1.75 11.19
N MET A 23 38.51 -2.68 11.74
CA MET A 23 37.71 -3.63 10.96
C MET A 23 36.59 -2.94 10.18
N LEU A 24 35.85 -2.03 10.83
CA LEU A 24 34.79 -1.25 10.20
C LEU A 24 35.34 -0.38 9.06
N LEU A 25 36.48 0.29 9.29
CA LEU A 25 37.21 1.04 8.25
C LEU A 25 37.63 0.14 7.07
N LYS A 26 38.15 -1.05 7.34
CA LYS A 26 38.53 -2.00 6.28
C LYS A 26 37.31 -2.45 5.47
N ALA A 27 36.22 -2.81 6.12
CA ALA A 27 34.98 -3.20 5.47
C ALA A 27 34.42 -2.05 4.62
N LEU A 28 34.28 -0.85 5.18
CA LEU A 28 33.78 0.32 4.46
C LEU A 28 34.68 0.72 3.28
N ASN A 29 36.00 0.63 3.42
CA ASN A 29 36.92 0.92 2.33
C ASN A 29 36.88 -0.14 1.21
N ALA A 30 36.79 -1.42 1.55
CA ALA A 30 36.63 -2.50 0.58
C ALA A 30 35.31 -2.35 -0.18
N VAL A 31 34.22 -2.14 0.54
CA VAL A 31 32.90 -1.94 -0.05
C VAL A 31 32.86 -0.68 -0.93
N ARG A 32 33.54 0.40 -0.51
CA ARG A 32 33.74 1.58 -1.34
C ARG A 32 34.44 1.22 -2.65
N TYR A 33 35.60 0.57 -2.57
CA TYR A 33 36.41 0.23 -3.73
C TYR A 33 35.65 -0.66 -4.73
N HIS A 34 34.89 -1.64 -4.23
CA HIS A 34 34.19 -2.61 -5.08
C HIS A 34 32.82 -2.16 -5.59
N HIS A 35 32.12 -1.26 -4.89
CA HIS A 35 30.71 -0.98 -5.19
C HIS A 35 30.34 0.50 -5.38
N THR A 36 31.16 1.46 -4.95
CA THR A 36 30.77 2.89 -5.06
C THR A 36 31.01 3.52 -6.42
N ALA A 37 31.71 2.85 -7.34
CA ALA A 37 31.89 3.36 -8.70
C ALA A 37 30.55 3.50 -9.45
N ASN A 38 29.55 2.67 -9.13
CA ASN A 38 28.29 2.58 -9.89
C ASN A 38 27.00 2.67 -9.04
N ALA A 39 27.07 2.57 -7.72
CA ALA A 39 25.89 2.68 -6.86
C ALA A 39 25.49 4.14 -6.62
N LYS A 40 24.20 4.45 -6.78
CA LYS A 40 23.61 5.78 -6.55
C LYS A 40 23.29 6.05 -5.08
N PHE A 41 23.15 4.97 -4.30
CA PHE A 41 22.80 5.05 -2.88
C PHE A 41 23.58 4.01 -2.08
N PHE A 42 24.13 4.45 -0.96
CA PHE A 42 24.85 3.58 -0.04
C PHE A 42 24.34 3.81 1.37
N CYS A 43 23.86 2.74 2.01
CA CYS A 43 23.28 2.80 3.33
C CYS A 43 23.97 1.83 4.30
N ILE A 44 24.25 2.31 5.51
CA ILE A 44 24.73 1.50 6.63
C ILE A 44 23.60 1.37 7.63
N MET A 45 23.27 0.13 8.01
CA MET A 45 22.31 -0.17 9.07
C MET A 45 23.05 -0.58 10.34
N CYS A 46 22.83 0.14 11.44
CA CYS A 46 23.48 -0.13 12.73
C CYS A 46 22.52 0.06 13.92
N CYS A 47 22.84 -0.52 15.08
CA CYS A 47 22.11 -0.27 16.33
C CYS A 47 22.59 1.01 17.04
N SER A 48 21.72 1.59 17.84
CA SER A 48 21.89 2.83 18.63
C SER A 48 23.05 2.87 19.64
N ASN A 49 23.85 1.83 19.83
CA ASN A 49 25.04 1.88 20.69
C ASN A 49 26.26 2.56 20.03
N ILE A 50 26.04 3.45 19.06
CA ILE A 50 27.09 4.31 18.48
C ILE A 50 26.99 5.76 19.00
N SER A 51 25.95 6.12 19.77
CA SER A 51 25.81 7.47 20.34
C SER A 51 25.97 7.48 21.86
N SER A 52 26.97 8.23 22.31
CA SER A 52 26.88 9.15 23.46
C SER A 52 25.72 8.90 24.43
N GLU A 53 25.96 8.15 25.50
CA GLU A 53 25.18 8.25 26.73
C GLU A 53 26.03 8.96 27.78
N THR A 54 25.85 10.28 27.86
CA THR A 54 26.03 11.03 29.11
C THR A 54 24.77 10.85 29.92
N ASP A 55 24.81 10.02 30.96
CA ASP A 55 24.53 10.44 32.34
C ASP A 55 24.56 9.23 33.28
N GLY A 56 25.46 9.29 34.27
CA GLY A 56 25.51 8.37 35.40
C GLY A 56 26.88 7.75 35.66
N GLU A 57 27.83 8.57 36.14
CA GLU A 57 29.03 8.21 36.91
C GLU A 57 29.66 6.81 36.65
N CYS A 58 30.43 6.67 35.57
CA CYS A 58 31.58 5.78 35.55
C CYS A 58 32.61 6.26 34.51
N GLY A 59 33.89 6.27 34.91
CA GLY A 59 35.01 6.96 34.28
C GLY A 59 35.08 7.00 32.74
N ASN A 60 35.34 8.22 32.23
CA ASN A 60 35.99 8.58 30.96
C ASN A 60 36.04 7.48 29.88
N CYS A 61 35.05 7.49 28.99
CA CYS A 61 35.18 6.88 27.66
C CYS A 61 34.62 7.80 26.58
N GLU A 62 35.26 8.97 26.41
CA GLU A 62 35.25 9.68 25.14
C GLU A 62 35.94 8.78 24.10
N LEU A 63 35.14 8.11 23.27
CA LEU A 63 35.65 7.54 22.03
C LEU A 63 36.05 8.70 21.12
N GLU A 64 37.35 9.01 21.08
CA GLU A 64 37.94 9.80 20.00
C GLU A 64 37.60 9.13 18.67
N ILE A 65 36.50 9.55 18.03
CA ILE A 65 36.23 9.21 16.63
C ILE A 65 37.33 9.89 15.83
N ASN A 66 38.39 9.15 15.53
CA ASN A 66 39.48 9.60 14.67
C ASN A 66 38.90 10.27 13.41
N ASN A 67 39.42 11.44 13.04
CA ASN A 67 38.94 12.29 11.95
C ASN A 67 38.68 11.52 10.63
N GLY A 68 39.40 10.42 10.38
CA GLY A 68 39.26 9.59 9.18
C GLY A 68 37.96 8.77 9.08
N LEU A 69 37.46 8.17 10.18
CA LEU A 69 36.24 7.34 10.14
C LEU A 69 34.98 8.21 10.11
N SER A 70 34.98 9.33 10.84
CA SER A 70 33.93 10.36 10.73
C SER A 70 33.82 10.92 9.31
N ALA A 71 34.96 11.23 8.68
CA ALA A 71 34.99 11.70 7.29
C ALA A 71 34.50 10.64 6.28
N LEU A 72 34.74 9.35 6.55
CA LEU A 72 34.28 8.26 5.69
C LEU A 72 32.76 8.02 5.85
N LEU A 73 32.26 7.99 7.08
CA LEU A 73 30.83 7.82 7.37
C LEU A 73 29.99 8.98 6.83
N ARG A 74 30.50 10.21 6.80
CA ARG A 74 29.81 11.35 6.15
C ARG A 74 29.55 11.16 4.66
N LYS A 75 30.22 10.22 3.99
CA LYS A 75 30.01 9.90 2.57
C LYS A 75 28.92 8.84 2.36
N PHE A 76 28.41 8.25 3.45
CA PHE A 76 27.42 7.19 3.44
C PHE A 76 26.18 7.65 4.19
N GLU A 77 25.01 7.18 3.79
CA GLU A 77 23.83 7.40 4.60
C GLU A 77 23.80 6.35 5.71
N THR A 78 23.74 6.80 6.97
CA THR A 78 23.66 5.90 8.11
C THR A 78 22.24 5.92 8.65
N VAL A 79 21.63 4.74 8.77
CA VAL A 79 20.32 4.55 9.39
C VAL A 79 20.55 3.77 10.69
N SER A 80 20.21 4.41 11.80
CA SER A 80 20.27 3.85 13.14
C SER A 80 18.91 4.00 13.79
N ASN A 81 18.26 2.87 14.06
CA ASN A 81 16.98 2.82 14.77
C ASN A 81 17.02 1.70 15.83
N SER A 82 16.05 1.73 16.74
CA SER A 82 15.95 0.75 17.84
C SER A 82 15.61 -0.67 17.38
N SER A 83 15.08 -0.86 16.17
CA SER A 83 14.72 -2.18 15.63
C SER A 83 15.11 -2.37 14.17
N MET A 84 15.11 -3.63 13.73
CA MET A 84 15.41 -4.01 12.35
C MET A 84 14.30 -3.56 11.40
N VAL A 85 13.03 -3.71 11.80
CA VAL A 85 11.89 -3.21 11.03
C VAL A 85 11.98 -1.70 10.80
N ALA A 86 12.24 -0.92 11.86
CA ALA A 86 12.31 0.53 11.76
C ALA A 86 13.44 0.98 10.82
N SER A 87 14.59 0.32 10.92
CA SER A 87 15.73 0.55 10.04
C SER A 87 15.40 0.23 8.59
N LEU A 88 14.88 -0.96 8.30
CA LEU A 88 14.54 -1.39 6.94
C LEU A 88 13.42 -0.56 6.33
N TYR A 89 12.42 -0.16 7.12
CA TYR A 89 11.36 0.72 6.65
C TYR A 89 11.91 2.09 6.27
N THR A 90 12.79 2.68 7.09
CA THR A 90 13.47 3.95 6.78
C THR A 90 14.34 3.83 5.52
N ILE A 91 15.07 2.72 5.38
CA ILE A 91 15.88 2.42 4.19
C ILE A 91 15.00 2.33 2.95
N LYS A 92 13.85 1.64 3.05
CA LYS A 92 12.88 1.54 1.96
C LYS A 92 12.41 2.91 1.52
N GLN A 93 12.05 3.79 2.45
CA GLN A 93 11.61 5.15 2.13
C GLN A 93 12.67 5.93 1.33
N LYS A 94 13.94 5.83 1.72
CA LYS A 94 15.07 6.47 1.03
C LYS A 94 15.33 5.87 -0.36
N ILE A 95 15.20 4.56 -0.51
CA ILE A 95 15.28 3.86 -1.81
C ILE A 95 14.16 4.33 -2.73
N ASP A 96 12.94 4.47 -2.20
CA ASP A 96 11.75 4.90 -2.91
C ASP A 96 11.84 6.35 -3.38
N GLU A 97 12.33 7.27 -2.54
CA GLU A 97 12.59 8.67 -2.91
C GLU A 97 13.56 8.81 -4.08
N LYS A 98 14.53 7.90 -4.16
CA LYS A 98 15.52 7.86 -5.25
C LYS A 98 15.06 7.03 -6.45
N ASN A 99 13.84 6.48 -6.41
CA ASN A 99 13.26 5.59 -7.41
C ASN A 99 14.18 4.41 -7.78
N LEU A 100 14.86 3.82 -6.79
CA LEU A 100 15.76 2.69 -7.00
C LEU A 100 15.00 1.37 -6.85
N SER A 101 15.50 0.31 -7.48
CA SER A 101 14.88 -1.02 -7.45
C SER A 101 15.86 -2.18 -7.43
N SER A 102 17.15 -1.94 -7.70
CA SER A 102 18.19 -2.97 -7.55
C SER A 102 19.05 -2.70 -6.31
N ILE A 103 18.96 -3.59 -5.33
CA ILE A 103 19.63 -3.49 -4.03
C ILE A 103 20.62 -4.65 -3.90
N LYS A 104 21.87 -4.33 -3.57
CA LYS A 104 22.83 -5.31 -3.05
C LYS A 104 22.86 -5.22 -1.53
N VAL A 105 22.70 -6.34 -0.85
CA VAL A 105 22.71 -6.46 0.61
C VAL A 105 23.98 -7.19 1.03
N ILE A 106 24.85 -6.48 1.73
CA ILE A 106 26.07 -7.03 2.33
C ILE A 106 25.75 -7.34 3.79
N VAL A 107 25.69 -8.62 4.13
CA VAL A 107 25.16 -9.10 5.42
C VAL A 107 26.00 -10.27 5.97
N PRO A 108 26.20 -10.38 7.30
CA PRO A 108 26.80 -11.58 7.87
C PRO A 108 25.99 -12.84 7.52
N VAL A 109 26.68 -13.94 7.18
CA VAL A 109 26.05 -15.19 6.71
C VAL A 109 24.92 -15.66 7.63
N TYR A 110 25.15 -15.62 8.95
CA TYR A 110 24.19 -16.07 9.96
C TYR A 110 22.92 -15.19 10.07
N ARG A 111 22.93 -13.95 9.54
CA ARG A 111 21.78 -13.02 9.51
C ARG A 111 21.04 -13.02 8.18
N LYS A 112 21.57 -13.68 7.15
CA LYS A 112 21.02 -13.62 5.79
C LYS A 112 19.56 -14.05 5.71
N THR A 113 19.19 -15.15 6.37
CA THR A 113 17.80 -15.64 6.37
C THR A 113 16.88 -14.67 7.11
N LEU A 114 17.28 -14.16 8.28
CA LEU A 114 16.55 -13.15 9.05
C LEU A 114 16.26 -11.90 8.21
N MET A 115 17.29 -11.38 7.53
CA MET A 115 17.17 -10.24 6.64
C MET A 115 16.16 -10.49 5.51
N LYS A 116 16.19 -11.67 4.89
CA LYS A 116 15.23 -12.04 3.84
C LYS A 116 13.79 -12.03 4.37
N ALA A 117 13.53 -12.59 5.54
CA ALA A 117 12.18 -12.60 6.10
C ALA A 117 11.63 -11.19 6.33
N PHE A 118 12.43 -10.24 6.84
CA PHE A 118 11.99 -8.84 6.93
C PHE A 118 11.78 -8.20 5.56
N ILE A 119 12.66 -8.48 4.59
CA ILE A 119 12.51 -7.99 3.22
C ILE A 119 11.19 -8.47 2.61
N ASP A 120 10.84 -9.74 2.80
CA ASP A 120 9.60 -10.34 2.28
C ASP A 120 8.34 -9.70 2.88
N GLN A 121 8.42 -9.12 4.09
CA GLN A 121 7.32 -8.38 4.70
C GLN A 121 7.23 -6.91 4.24
N LEU A 122 8.38 -6.27 4.03
CA LEU A 122 8.47 -4.81 3.83
C LEU A 122 8.63 -4.39 2.37
N PHE A 123 9.03 -5.30 1.48
CA PHE A 123 9.27 -5.04 0.06
C PHE A 123 8.35 -5.91 -0.81
N THR A 124 8.37 -5.62 -2.11
CA THR A 124 7.55 -6.26 -3.15
C THR A 124 8.45 -6.71 -4.30
N ASP A 125 7.92 -7.46 -5.25
CA ASP A 125 8.69 -7.94 -6.42
C ASP A 125 9.20 -6.83 -7.36
N VAL A 126 8.75 -5.58 -7.16
CA VAL A 126 9.37 -4.39 -7.80
C VAL A 126 10.85 -4.25 -7.46
N TYR A 127 11.29 -4.75 -6.29
CA TYR A 127 12.68 -4.66 -5.86
C TYR A 127 13.42 -5.98 -6.13
N SER A 128 14.65 -5.88 -6.60
CA SER A 128 15.57 -6.99 -6.79
C SER A 128 16.66 -6.93 -5.73
N PHE A 129 16.92 -8.07 -5.09
CA PHE A 129 17.91 -8.18 -4.02
C PHE A 129 19.00 -9.18 -4.39
N GLU A 130 20.25 -8.70 -4.41
CA GLU A 130 21.45 -9.51 -4.50
C GLU A 130 22.12 -9.56 -3.12
N PHE A 131 22.51 -10.75 -2.66
CA PHE A 131 23.16 -10.89 -1.35
C PHE A 131 24.64 -11.19 -1.51
N GLU A 132 25.46 -10.46 -0.76
CA GLU A 132 26.89 -10.68 -0.65
C GLU A 132 27.24 -10.91 0.83
N ASP A 133 28.03 -11.94 1.09
CA ASP A 133 28.36 -12.29 2.45
C ASP A 133 29.39 -11.28 2.97
N LEU A 134 29.13 -10.70 4.14
CA LEU A 134 30.11 -9.87 4.84
C LEU A 134 31.23 -10.79 5.35
N GLN A 135 32.19 -11.13 4.47
CA GLN A 135 33.43 -11.78 4.86
C GLN A 135 34.24 -10.79 5.70
N MET A 136 34.09 -10.87 7.02
CA MET A 136 35.10 -10.32 7.91
C MET A 136 36.40 -11.05 7.56
N THR A 137 37.43 -10.34 7.12
CA THR A 137 38.77 -10.91 6.94
C THR A 137 39.31 -11.25 8.33
N LEU A 138 38.82 -12.36 8.89
CA LEU A 138 39.25 -12.98 10.14
C LEU A 138 40.48 -13.80 9.81
N GLN A 139 41.63 -13.13 9.71
CA GLN A 139 42.88 -13.87 9.74
C GLN A 139 43.19 -14.22 11.19
N GLY A 140 42.80 -15.43 11.59
CA GLY A 140 43.32 -16.12 12.78
C GLY A 140 42.37 -16.26 13.96
N GLY A 141 41.46 -17.24 13.91
CA GLY A 141 40.77 -17.74 15.10
C GLY A 141 39.40 -18.33 14.78
N LEU A 142 39.26 -19.65 14.95
CA LEU A 142 38.02 -20.41 14.74
C LEU A 142 36.82 -19.77 15.47
N LEU A 143 35.99 -19.04 14.74
CA LEU A 143 34.55 -19.18 14.91
C LEU A 143 34.20 -20.41 14.09
N LYS A 144 33.81 -21.50 14.76
CA LYS A 144 33.28 -22.71 14.11
C LYS A 144 32.33 -22.25 13.00
N GLN A 145 32.61 -22.65 11.76
CA GLN A 145 31.59 -22.64 10.72
C GLN A 145 30.45 -23.51 11.23
N SER A 146 29.46 -22.90 11.87
CA SER A 146 28.17 -23.52 12.04
C SER A 146 27.58 -23.58 10.63
N ASN A 147 27.72 -24.74 9.99
CA ASN A 147 26.98 -25.15 8.80
C ASN A 147 25.46 -25.26 9.06
N GLU A 148 24.94 -24.52 10.04
CA GLU A 148 23.50 -24.36 10.20
C GLU A 148 23.08 -23.40 9.11
N ILE A 149 22.54 -24.00 8.03
CA ILE A 149 21.56 -23.34 7.19
C ILE A 149 20.48 -22.87 8.16
N ASN A 150 20.58 -21.64 8.65
CA ASN A 150 19.62 -21.04 9.57
C ASN A 150 18.30 -20.90 8.82
N MET A 151 17.50 -21.96 8.79
CA MET A 151 16.11 -21.89 8.39
C MET A 151 15.37 -21.20 9.52
N ILE A 152 14.67 -20.12 9.19
CA ILE A 152 13.74 -19.48 10.11
C ILE A 152 12.64 -20.47 10.42
N THR A 153 12.41 -20.71 11.71
CA THR A 153 11.30 -21.51 12.19
C THR A 153 9.97 -20.77 11.95
N ALA A 154 8.86 -21.51 11.92
CA ALA A 154 7.53 -20.89 11.77
C ALA A 154 7.24 -19.87 12.88
N GLN A 155 7.72 -20.15 14.10
CA GLN A 155 7.58 -19.26 15.25
C GLN A 155 8.38 -17.96 15.07
N GLU A 156 9.64 -18.03 14.64
CA GLU A 156 10.43 -16.82 14.35
C GLU A 156 9.82 -15.98 13.22
N LEU A 157 9.20 -16.61 12.21
CA LEU A 157 8.50 -15.89 11.16
C LEU A 157 7.26 -15.16 11.69
N GLU A 158 6.50 -15.78 12.59
CA GLU A 158 5.37 -15.16 13.28
C GLU A 158 5.82 -13.99 14.16
N GLU A 159 6.94 -14.14 14.88
CA GLU A 159 7.55 -13.06 15.66
C GLU A 159 7.95 -11.86 14.77
N ILE A 160 8.54 -12.11 13.60
CA ILE A 160 8.88 -11.08 12.61
C ILE A 160 7.63 -10.37 12.09
N GLN A 161 6.58 -11.12 11.74
CA GLN A 161 5.30 -10.55 11.29
C GLN A 161 4.70 -9.66 12.37
N ASN A 162 4.68 -10.13 13.63
CA ASN A 162 4.21 -9.37 14.77
C ASN A 162 5.03 -8.09 15.03
N GLU A 163 6.36 -8.15 14.88
CA GLU A 163 7.23 -6.97 14.99
C GLU A 163 6.90 -5.95 13.89
N VAL A 164 6.76 -6.40 12.65
CA VAL A 164 6.39 -5.55 11.51
C VAL A 164 5.04 -4.89 11.74
N GLU A 165 4.02 -5.66 12.10
CA GLU A 165 2.69 -5.13 12.37
C GLU A 165 2.70 -4.12 13.52
N THR A 166 3.38 -4.43 14.62
CA THR A 166 3.47 -3.55 15.79
C THR A 166 4.13 -2.22 15.43
N TYR A 167 5.23 -2.27 14.66
CA TYR A 167 5.89 -1.07 14.17
C TYR A 167 4.98 -0.25 13.25
N LEU A 168 4.35 -0.87 12.24
CA LEU A 168 3.47 -0.15 11.30
C LEU A 168 2.24 0.47 12.00
N ARG A 169 1.68 -0.21 13.01
CA ARG A 169 0.60 0.31 13.86
C ARG A 169 1.04 1.54 14.67
N SER A 170 2.31 1.61 15.05
CA SER A 170 2.86 2.75 15.81
C SER A 170 3.06 4.01 14.98
N LEU A 171 3.12 3.90 13.65
CA LEU A 171 3.37 5.05 12.76
C LEU A 171 2.18 6.03 12.81
N PRO A 172 2.42 7.35 12.84
CA PRO A 172 1.35 8.32 12.70
C PRO A 172 0.77 8.30 11.28
N PRO A 173 -0.47 8.79 11.06
CA PRO A 173 -0.97 9.06 9.73
C PRO A 173 -0.01 9.97 8.96
N LEU A 174 0.37 9.58 7.74
CA LEU A 174 1.34 10.32 6.95
C LEU A 174 0.77 11.65 6.41
N LYS A 175 -0.52 11.66 6.05
CA LYS A 175 -1.17 12.84 5.46
C LYS A 175 -2.62 12.93 5.88
N GLY A 176 -2.92 13.97 6.66
CA GLY A 176 -4.28 14.32 7.08
C GLY A 176 -4.97 13.21 7.87
N GLU A 177 -6.19 13.51 8.31
CA GLU A 177 -7.02 12.54 9.02
C GLU A 177 -7.76 11.62 8.06
N LEU A 178 -8.06 10.41 8.52
CA LEU A 178 -8.89 9.47 7.78
C LEU A 178 -10.28 10.07 7.59
N THR A 179 -10.73 10.20 6.34
CA THR A 179 -12.05 10.76 6.00
C THR A 179 -12.85 9.75 5.20
N ILE A 180 -14.08 9.49 5.66
CA ILE A 180 -15.06 8.64 4.98
C ILE A 180 -16.22 9.54 4.56
N ILE A 181 -16.44 9.62 3.25
CA ILE A 181 -17.54 10.38 2.67
C ILE A 181 -18.77 9.48 2.62
N THR A 182 -19.84 9.87 3.30
CA THR A 182 -21.10 9.13 3.31
C THR A 182 -22.20 9.87 2.54
N SER A 183 -23.27 9.15 2.24
CA SER A 183 -24.49 9.71 1.66
C SER A 183 -25.63 9.65 2.68
N PRO A 184 -26.38 10.76 2.88
CA PRO A 184 -27.56 10.76 3.76
C PRO A 184 -28.74 9.94 3.21
N SER A 185 -28.68 9.51 1.95
CA SER A 185 -29.73 8.71 1.33
C SER A 185 -29.71 7.24 1.74
N ILE A 186 -28.56 6.72 2.20
CA ILE A 186 -28.44 5.34 2.68
C ILE A 186 -28.71 5.34 4.19
N PRO A 187 -29.70 4.58 4.70
CA PRO A 187 -30.01 4.55 6.13
C PRO A 187 -28.91 3.91 6.98
N ASP A 188 -28.79 4.35 8.24
CA ASP A 188 -27.75 3.94 9.21
C ASP A 188 -27.76 2.45 9.57
N ILE A 189 -28.73 1.68 9.09
CA ILE A 189 -28.70 0.22 9.18
C ILE A 189 -27.57 -0.38 8.34
N PHE A 190 -26.98 0.39 7.42
CA PHE A 190 -25.80 0.07 6.65
C PHE A 190 -24.62 0.96 7.07
N ILE A 191 -23.46 0.34 7.27
CA ILE A 191 -22.19 1.06 7.30
C ILE A 191 -21.73 1.20 5.83
N HIS A 192 -21.63 2.42 5.34
CA HIS A 192 -21.19 2.72 3.97
C HIS A 192 -20.25 3.92 3.94
N GLY A 193 -19.53 4.07 2.82
CA GLY A 193 -18.84 5.30 2.52
C GLY A 193 -17.78 5.15 1.44
N PHE A 194 -17.19 6.28 1.08
CA PHE A 194 -16.09 6.39 0.14
C PHE A 194 -14.90 7.03 0.85
N THR A 195 -13.79 6.30 0.91
CA THR A 195 -12.58 6.79 1.58
C THR A 195 -11.86 7.84 0.74
N THR A 196 -11.28 8.84 1.39
CA THR A 196 -10.27 9.70 0.75
C THR A 196 -8.89 9.04 0.81
N ARG A 197 -7.87 9.71 0.27
CA ARG A 197 -6.47 9.24 0.32
C ARG A 197 -5.74 9.57 1.63
N THR A 198 -6.40 10.19 2.62
CA THR A 198 -5.77 10.66 3.86
C THR A 198 -5.92 9.64 5.01
N GLY A 199 -5.09 9.74 6.04
CA GLY A 199 -5.19 8.91 7.25
C GLY A 199 -4.42 7.59 7.25
N GLY A 200 -3.69 7.27 6.18
CA GLY A 200 -2.90 6.03 6.09
C GLY A 200 -1.39 6.25 6.26
N ILE A 201 -0.61 5.20 6.00
CA ILE A 201 0.85 5.17 6.18
C ILE A 201 1.65 4.91 4.89
N SER A 202 0.97 4.74 3.74
CA SER A 202 1.64 4.53 2.47
C SER A 202 2.50 5.73 2.09
N TYR A 203 3.78 5.50 1.86
CA TYR A 203 4.78 6.58 1.80
C TYR A 203 4.85 7.28 0.43
N LEU A 204 4.80 6.50 -0.65
CA LEU A 204 5.05 7.01 -2.00
C LEU A 204 4.02 8.05 -2.43
N PRO A 205 4.39 9.18 -3.06
CA PRO A 205 3.44 10.24 -3.45
C PRO A 205 2.23 9.76 -4.29
N THR A 206 2.43 8.74 -5.13
CA THR A 206 1.38 8.14 -5.97
C THR A 206 0.42 7.23 -5.20
N LEU A 207 0.82 6.76 -4.02
CA LEU A 207 0.05 5.86 -3.14
C LEU A 207 -0.34 6.54 -1.82
N SER A 208 0.25 7.70 -1.52
CA SER A 208 0.13 8.35 -0.23
C SER A 208 -1.29 8.86 0.00
N SER A 209 -1.93 8.60 1.14
CA SER A 209 -1.45 7.88 2.33
C SER A 209 -2.26 6.62 2.66
N LEU A 210 -3.55 6.57 2.29
CA LEU A 210 -4.46 5.46 2.58
C LEU A 210 -4.66 4.56 1.35
N ASN A 211 -3.59 3.90 0.90
CA ASN A 211 -3.69 2.91 -0.17
C ASN A 211 -4.25 1.58 0.37
N LEU A 212 -5.27 1.05 -0.29
CA LEU A 212 -5.96 -0.20 0.09
C LEU A 212 -5.67 -1.36 -0.89
N PHE A 213 -4.67 -1.19 -1.76
CA PHE A 213 -4.31 -2.18 -2.77
C PHE A 213 -2.80 -2.43 -2.86
N SER A 214 -2.42 -3.70 -2.83
CA SER A 214 -1.04 -4.14 -3.08
C SER A 214 -1.03 -5.21 -4.18
N SER A 215 0.02 -5.20 -4.99
CA SER A 215 0.35 -6.24 -5.96
C SER A 215 1.85 -6.30 -6.17
N SER A 216 2.35 -7.40 -6.76
CA SER A 216 3.78 -7.58 -7.08
C SER A 216 4.37 -6.48 -7.94
N LYS A 217 3.54 -5.78 -8.72
CA LYS A 217 3.93 -4.69 -9.62
C LYS A 217 3.93 -3.30 -8.95
N ARG A 218 3.54 -3.21 -7.68
CA ARG A 218 3.45 -1.95 -6.91
C ARG A 218 4.44 -2.01 -5.75
N ARG A 219 4.93 -0.85 -5.32
CA ARG A 219 5.96 -0.72 -4.27
C ARG A 219 5.43 -0.78 -2.84
N ASP A 220 4.11 -0.69 -2.64
CA ASP A 220 3.50 -0.82 -1.31
C ASP A 220 3.35 -2.31 -0.95
N PRO A 221 3.98 -2.77 0.14
CA PRO A 221 3.87 -4.16 0.58
C PRO A 221 2.50 -4.44 1.19
N LYS A 222 2.15 -5.73 1.26
CA LYS A 222 0.88 -6.19 1.83
C LYS A 222 0.70 -5.72 3.29
N ALA A 223 1.76 -5.75 4.10
CA ALA A 223 1.72 -5.33 5.50
C ALA A 223 1.28 -3.87 5.68
N VAL A 224 1.80 -2.95 4.85
CA VAL A 224 1.41 -1.51 4.87
C VAL A 224 -0.06 -1.33 4.47
N VAL A 225 -0.50 -2.05 3.44
CA VAL A 225 -1.89 -2.00 2.97
C VAL A 225 -2.87 -2.60 3.99
N GLN A 226 -2.47 -3.68 4.67
CA GLN A 226 -3.25 -4.29 5.76
C GLN A 226 -3.38 -3.34 6.95
N GLU A 227 -2.34 -2.60 7.31
CA GLU A 227 -2.43 -1.58 8.35
C GLU A 227 -3.38 -0.43 7.94
N ASN A 228 -3.33 0.03 6.69
CA ASN A 228 -4.30 1.01 6.19
C ASN A 228 -5.75 0.47 6.26
N LEU A 229 -5.96 -0.80 5.90
CA LEU A 229 -7.27 -1.45 6.02
C LEU A 229 -7.72 -1.55 7.48
N ARG A 230 -6.83 -1.89 8.41
CA ARG A 230 -7.13 -1.92 9.85
C ARG A 230 -7.54 -0.54 10.38
N ARG A 231 -6.83 0.52 9.98
CA ARG A 231 -7.20 1.91 10.33
C ARG A 231 -8.59 2.27 9.84
N LEU A 232 -8.88 1.92 8.58
CA LEU A 232 -10.19 2.13 8.00
C LEU A 232 -11.27 1.33 8.74
N ALA A 233 -11.02 0.05 9.01
CA ALA A 233 -11.94 -0.83 9.72
C ALA A 233 -12.30 -0.28 11.10
N ASN A 234 -11.31 0.20 11.85
CA ASN A 234 -11.51 0.83 13.15
C ASN A 234 -12.32 2.13 13.06
N ALA A 235 -12.00 2.99 12.09
CA ALA A 235 -12.68 4.27 11.91
C ALA A 235 -14.13 4.10 11.42
N ALA A 236 -14.38 3.10 10.58
CA ALA A 236 -15.68 2.81 9.99
C ALA A 236 -16.55 1.86 10.83
N GLY A 237 -15.97 1.13 11.79
CA GLY A 237 -16.67 0.17 12.63
C GLY A 237 -16.97 -1.18 11.95
N PHE A 238 -16.10 -1.67 11.07
CA PHE A 238 -16.26 -2.99 10.44
C PHE A 238 -15.12 -3.97 10.80
N ASN A 239 -15.33 -5.27 10.54
CA ASN A 239 -14.31 -6.30 10.72
C ASN A 239 -13.42 -6.42 9.48
N ALA A 240 -12.14 -6.08 9.60
CA ALA A 240 -11.15 -6.17 8.52
C ALA A 240 -10.96 -7.59 7.96
N GLU A 241 -11.19 -8.64 8.77
CA GLU A 241 -11.09 -10.04 8.34
C GLU A 241 -12.26 -10.48 7.45
N LYS A 242 -13.39 -9.76 7.52
CA LYS A 242 -14.59 -9.98 6.71
C LYS A 242 -14.74 -8.90 5.63
N PHE A 243 -13.61 -8.43 5.12
CA PHE A 243 -13.54 -7.44 4.05
C PHE A 243 -13.31 -8.14 2.70
N TYR A 244 -14.27 -8.01 1.80
CA TYR A 244 -14.26 -8.60 0.47
C TYR A 244 -14.21 -7.49 -0.57
N ARG A 245 -13.20 -7.53 -1.44
CA ARG A 245 -13.05 -6.55 -2.52
C ARG A 245 -13.31 -7.20 -3.87
N ILE A 246 -13.83 -6.41 -4.80
CA ILE A 246 -13.94 -6.84 -6.19
C ILE A 246 -12.60 -7.28 -6.80
N LYS A 247 -12.69 -8.22 -7.73
CA LYS A 247 -11.57 -8.68 -8.57
C LYS A 247 -11.75 -8.11 -9.98
N THR A 248 -11.63 -6.79 -10.08
CA THR A 248 -11.93 -5.99 -11.27
C THR A 248 -11.20 -6.47 -12.52
N ASP A 249 -11.95 -6.66 -13.62
CA ASP A 249 -11.41 -6.79 -14.97
C ASP A 249 -11.98 -5.76 -15.96
N HIS A 250 -12.77 -4.79 -15.46
CA HIS A 250 -13.47 -3.73 -16.20
C HIS A 250 -14.61 -4.26 -17.10
N ALA A 251 -15.18 -5.41 -16.76
CA ALA A 251 -16.37 -5.97 -17.38
C ALA A 251 -17.65 -5.60 -16.60
N ASN A 252 -18.63 -6.51 -16.54
CA ASN A 252 -19.91 -6.31 -15.87
C ASN A 252 -20.38 -7.50 -15.02
N ASP A 253 -19.51 -8.49 -14.78
CA ASP A 253 -19.86 -9.65 -13.97
C ASP A 253 -20.05 -9.28 -12.49
N VAL A 254 -21.04 -9.89 -11.85
CA VAL A 254 -21.42 -9.63 -10.46
C VAL A 254 -21.36 -10.91 -9.66
N TRP A 255 -20.51 -10.93 -8.63
CA TRP A 255 -20.47 -12.03 -7.67
C TRP A 255 -21.56 -11.88 -6.61
N ILE A 256 -22.32 -12.94 -6.41
CA ILE A 256 -23.30 -13.07 -5.34
C ILE A 256 -22.62 -13.78 -4.16
N MET A 257 -22.47 -13.08 -3.04
CA MET A 257 -21.79 -13.61 -1.87
C MET A 257 -22.49 -14.85 -1.33
N GLY A 258 -21.72 -15.92 -1.08
CA GLY A 258 -22.23 -17.25 -0.72
C GLY A 258 -22.24 -18.24 -1.88
N ARG A 259 -22.11 -17.77 -3.13
CA ARG A 259 -21.80 -18.63 -4.28
C ARG A 259 -20.29 -18.80 -4.45
N LYS A 260 -19.88 -19.78 -5.25
CA LYS A 260 -18.48 -19.95 -5.64
C LYS A 260 -17.95 -18.64 -6.23
N GLU A 261 -16.89 -18.11 -5.63
CA GLU A 261 -16.29 -16.86 -6.06
C GLU A 261 -15.60 -17.02 -7.43
N PRO A 262 -15.89 -16.15 -8.42
CA PRO A 262 -15.17 -16.12 -9.68
C PRO A 262 -13.72 -15.60 -9.55
N GLU A 263 -12.94 -15.77 -10.62
CA GLU A 263 -11.59 -15.21 -10.73
C GLU A 263 -11.60 -13.69 -10.90
N SER A 264 -12.58 -13.17 -11.64
CA SER A 264 -12.80 -11.74 -11.85
C SER A 264 -14.29 -11.39 -11.81
N TYR A 265 -14.57 -10.18 -11.35
CA TYR A 265 -15.90 -9.58 -11.31
C TYR A 265 -15.79 -8.11 -10.93
N ASP A 266 -16.75 -7.32 -11.40
CA ASP A 266 -16.79 -5.87 -11.22
C ASP A 266 -17.91 -5.44 -10.26
N GLY A 267 -18.77 -6.36 -9.81
CA GLY A 267 -19.74 -6.13 -8.74
C GLY A 267 -19.77 -7.23 -7.68
N ILE A 268 -20.15 -6.88 -6.44
CA ILE A 268 -20.50 -7.83 -5.37
C ILE A 268 -21.87 -7.46 -4.82
N THR A 269 -22.69 -8.46 -4.50
CA THR A 269 -23.92 -8.25 -3.73
C THR A 269 -24.01 -9.22 -2.56
N THR A 270 -24.67 -8.81 -1.47
CA THR A 270 -24.90 -9.64 -0.28
C THR A 270 -26.09 -9.16 0.56
N ASN A 271 -26.75 -10.07 1.26
CA ASN A 271 -27.66 -9.77 2.38
C ASN A 271 -27.12 -10.29 3.73
N GLN A 272 -25.88 -10.77 3.76
CA GLN A 272 -25.24 -11.28 4.96
C GLN A 272 -24.82 -10.13 5.87
N ARG A 273 -25.00 -10.30 7.19
CA ARG A 273 -24.59 -9.31 8.20
C ARG A 273 -23.14 -9.52 8.62
N GLY A 274 -22.48 -8.42 8.99
CA GLY A 274 -21.13 -8.44 9.56
C GLY A 274 -20.02 -8.68 8.53
N VAL A 275 -20.32 -8.46 7.24
CA VAL A 275 -19.36 -8.47 6.13
C VAL A 275 -19.27 -7.08 5.52
N THR A 276 -18.12 -6.75 4.94
CA THR A 276 -17.90 -5.50 4.20
C THR A 276 -17.49 -5.83 2.78
N ILE A 277 -18.22 -5.28 1.81
CA ILE A 277 -17.90 -5.40 0.38
C ILE A 277 -17.36 -4.07 -0.13
N ALA A 278 -16.35 -4.11 -0.99
CA ALA A 278 -15.68 -2.90 -1.48
C ALA A 278 -15.38 -2.95 -2.98
N ALA A 279 -15.65 -1.81 -3.64
CA ALA A 279 -15.18 -1.53 -4.98
C ALA A 279 -14.03 -0.53 -4.90
N LEU A 280 -12.82 -0.94 -5.30
CA LEU A 280 -11.68 -0.04 -5.35
C LEU A 280 -11.76 0.84 -6.60
N GLY A 281 -11.44 2.12 -6.45
CA GLY A 281 -11.49 3.09 -7.54
C GLY A 281 -10.42 4.17 -7.39
N ALA A 282 -9.73 4.44 -8.49
CA ALA A 282 -8.99 5.67 -8.74
C ALA A 282 -9.38 6.06 -10.17
N ASP A 283 -10.09 7.18 -10.32
CA ASP A 283 -10.78 7.65 -11.54
C ASP A 283 -12.08 6.92 -11.91
N CYS A 284 -12.10 5.57 -11.97
CA CYS A 284 -13.34 4.81 -12.22
C CYS A 284 -14.39 5.06 -11.14
N ILE A 285 -15.69 4.87 -11.43
CA ILE A 285 -16.77 5.17 -10.48
C ILE A 285 -16.98 3.97 -9.54
N PRO A 286 -16.72 4.09 -8.22
CA PRO A 286 -17.24 3.15 -7.24
C PRO A 286 -18.72 3.46 -7.01
N ILE A 287 -19.57 2.45 -7.09
CA ILE A 287 -21.02 2.56 -6.89
C ILE A 287 -21.41 1.73 -5.68
N VAL A 288 -22.23 2.30 -4.79
CA VAL A 288 -22.82 1.60 -3.65
C VAL A 288 -24.32 1.47 -3.88
N PHE A 289 -24.85 0.28 -3.60
CA PHE A 289 -26.26 -0.07 -3.70
C PHE A 289 -26.76 -0.53 -2.32
N ALA A 290 -27.95 -0.11 -1.92
CA ALA A 290 -28.56 -0.52 -0.67
C ALA A 290 -30.08 -0.64 -0.81
N ASP A 291 -30.65 -1.78 -0.44
CA ASP A 291 -32.08 -1.98 -0.27
C ASP A 291 -32.37 -2.13 1.24
N PRO A 292 -32.99 -1.13 1.89
CA PRO A 292 -33.27 -1.17 3.32
C PRO A 292 -34.45 -2.09 3.69
N VAL A 293 -35.31 -2.43 2.73
CA VAL A 293 -36.47 -3.31 2.93
C VAL A 293 -36.02 -4.76 2.97
N LYS A 294 -35.24 -5.19 1.97
CA LYS A 294 -34.66 -6.54 1.90
C LYS A 294 -33.36 -6.68 2.69
N LYS A 295 -32.80 -5.57 3.17
CA LYS A 295 -31.53 -5.52 3.93
C LYS A 295 -30.39 -6.16 3.13
N ALA A 296 -30.36 -5.85 1.85
CA ALA A 296 -29.33 -6.28 0.91
C ALA A 296 -28.51 -5.07 0.45
N CYS A 297 -27.24 -5.28 0.14
CA CYS A 297 -26.38 -4.25 -0.40
C CYS A 297 -25.52 -4.79 -1.54
N GLY A 298 -24.96 -3.86 -2.31
CA GLY A 298 -24.04 -4.17 -3.39
C GLY A 298 -22.99 -3.08 -3.56
N VAL A 299 -21.89 -3.43 -4.20
CA VAL A 299 -20.91 -2.47 -4.71
C VAL A 299 -20.53 -2.83 -6.14
N ALA A 300 -20.23 -1.83 -6.96
CA ALA A 300 -19.71 -2.05 -8.30
C ALA A 300 -18.57 -1.09 -8.63
N HIS A 301 -17.64 -1.54 -9.45
CA HIS A 301 -16.64 -0.71 -10.13
C HIS A 301 -17.09 -0.47 -11.55
N SER A 302 -17.32 0.80 -11.87
CA SER A 302 -17.76 1.23 -13.20
C SER A 302 -16.67 2.09 -13.83
N GLY A 303 -15.69 1.43 -14.45
CA GLY A 303 -14.82 2.06 -15.43
C GLY A 303 -15.58 2.36 -16.73
N TRP A 304 -14.95 3.03 -17.69
CA TRP A 304 -15.66 3.43 -18.93
C TRP A 304 -16.23 2.23 -19.71
N LYS A 305 -15.51 1.10 -19.78
CA LYS A 305 -16.00 -0.15 -20.38
C LYS A 305 -17.15 -0.75 -19.58
N GLY A 306 -16.97 -0.93 -18.27
CA GLY A 306 -18.01 -1.46 -17.38
C GLY A 306 -19.29 -0.62 -17.38
N THR A 307 -19.18 0.71 -17.51
CA THR A 307 -20.32 1.60 -17.70
C THR A 307 -21.09 1.25 -18.97
N LEU A 308 -20.42 1.16 -20.13
CA LEU A 308 -21.06 0.80 -21.40
C LEU A 308 -21.63 -0.64 -21.39
N LEU A 309 -20.99 -1.55 -20.66
CA LEU A 309 -21.46 -2.93 -20.45
C LEU A 309 -22.59 -3.04 -19.42
N GLY A 310 -22.94 -1.95 -18.73
CA GLY A 310 -24.09 -1.91 -17.83
C GLY A 310 -23.86 -2.56 -16.46
N VAL A 311 -22.64 -2.56 -15.91
CA VAL A 311 -22.33 -3.17 -14.60
C VAL A 311 -23.24 -2.70 -13.46
N ALA A 312 -23.65 -1.43 -13.49
CA ALA A 312 -24.57 -0.89 -12.49
C ALA A 312 -25.94 -1.59 -12.52
N MET A 313 -26.52 -1.76 -13.72
CA MET A 313 -27.79 -2.47 -13.88
C MET A 313 -27.63 -3.98 -13.68
N ALA A 314 -26.48 -4.57 -14.05
CA ALA A 314 -26.19 -5.96 -13.72
C ALA A 314 -26.21 -6.20 -12.20
N THR A 315 -25.68 -5.25 -11.42
CA THR A 315 -25.68 -5.31 -9.95
C THR A 315 -27.09 -5.21 -9.38
N VAL A 316 -27.90 -4.28 -9.90
CA VAL A 316 -29.33 -4.16 -9.55
C VAL A 316 -30.08 -5.45 -9.85
N ASN A 317 -29.92 -6.00 -11.05
CA ASN A 317 -30.57 -7.24 -11.47
C ASN A 317 -30.19 -8.42 -10.58
N ALA A 318 -28.92 -8.51 -10.16
CA ALA A 318 -28.47 -9.52 -9.22
C ALA A 318 -29.15 -9.37 -7.84
N MET A 319 -29.30 -8.15 -7.33
CA MET A 319 -30.00 -7.89 -6.07
C MET A 319 -31.50 -8.27 -6.14
N ILE A 320 -32.16 -7.95 -7.25
CA ILE A 320 -33.57 -8.31 -7.49
C ILE A 320 -33.70 -9.84 -7.56
N ALA A 321 -32.90 -10.49 -8.40
CA ALA A 321 -33.00 -11.92 -8.64
C ALA A 321 -32.67 -12.76 -7.40
N GLU A 322 -31.66 -12.35 -6.61
CA GLU A 322 -31.19 -13.14 -5.46
C GLU A 322 -31.97 -12.84 -4.18
N TYR A 323 -32.26 -11.57 -3.89
CA TYR A 323 -32.82 -11.16 -2.61
C TYR A 323 -34.27 -10.67 -2.70
N GLY A 324 -34.85 -10.67 -3.90
CA GLY A 324 -36.20 -10.17 -4.16
C GLY A 324 -36.33 -8.66 -3.95
N CYS A 325 -35.25 -7.91 -4.11
CA CYS A 325 -35.27 -6.44 -4.02
C CYS A 325 -36.26 -5.86 -5.04
N SER A 326 -36.91 -4.75 -4.69
CA SER A 326 -37.72 -3.97 -5.62
C SER A 326 -36.90 -2.82 -6.17
N LEU A 327 -37.14 -2.44 -7.43
CA LEU A 327 -36.37 -1.37 -8.06
C LEU A 327 -36.56 -0.04 -7.30
N GLU A 328 -37.78 0.28 -6.86
CA GLU A 328 -38.06 1.50 -6.10
C GLU A 328 -37.37 1.58 -4.72
N ASP A 329 -36.98 0.44 -4.14
CA ASP A 329 -36.37 0.35 -2.81
C ASP A 329 -34.82 0.41 -2.87
N ILE A 330 -34.23 0.17 -4.05
CA ILE A 330 -32.77 0.18 -4.21
C ILE A 330 -32.26 1.63 -4.31
N ILE A 331 -31.54 2.05 -3.28
CA ILE A 331 -30.79 3.29 -3.25
C ILE A 331 -29.44 3.07 -3.92
N VAL A 332 -29.05 3.98 -4.82
CA VAL A 332 -27.78 3.92 -5.55
C VAL A 332 -27.01 5.21 -5.35
N VAL A 333 -25.75 5.09 -4.94
CA VAL A 333 -24.86 6.23 -4.68
C VAL A 333 -23.59 6.08 -5.52
N LEU A 334 -23.32 7.08 -6.37
CA LEU A 334 -22.10 7.17 -7.17
C LEU A 334 -21.01 7.91 -6.38
N GLY A 335 -19.96 7.20 -5.98
CA GLY A 335 -18.83 7.75 -5.24
C GLY A 335 -17.94 8.70 -6.04
N PRO A 336 -16.88 9.26 -5.43
CA PRO A 336 -15.90 10.09 -6.12
C PRO A 336 -15.30 9.39 -7.34
N SER A 337 -15.21 10.10 -8.45
CA SER A 337 -14.73 9.58 -9.74
C SER A 337 -14.17 10.71 -10.59
N VAL A 338 -13.44 10.37 -11.65
CA VAL A 338 -13.03 11.37 -12.64
C VAL A 338 -14.25 12.05 -13.27
N GLY A 339 -14.12 13.34 -13.53
CA GLY A 339 -15.17 14.15 -14.15
C GLY A 339 -14.91 14.47 -15.62
N PRO A 340 -15.90 15.04 -16.33
CA PRO A 340 -15.74 15.48 -17.71
C PRO A 340 -14.77 16.67 -17.87
N CYS A 341 -14.16 17.16 -16.78
CA CYS A 341 -13.13 18.19 -16.82
C CYS A 341 -11.78 17.71 -17.34
N CYS A 342 -11.60 16.40 -17.32
CA CYS A 342 -10.30 15.78 -17.12
C CYS A 342 -10.28 14.33 -17.62
N PHE A 343 -11.45 13.69 -17.78
CA PHE A 343 -11.57 12.39 -18.43
C PHE A 343 -11.82 12.54 -19.93
N THR A 344 -10.85 12.12 -20.73
CA THR A 344 -10.94 12.08 -22.20
C THR A 344 -10.76 10.66 -22.70
N LEU A 345 -11.36 10.38 -23.86
CA LEU A 345 -11.19 9.13 -24.60
C LEU A 345 -10.92 9.46 -26.07
N PRO A 346 -10.26 8.57 -26.83
CA PRO A 346 -10.22 8.69 -28.29
C PRO A 346 -11.65 8.77 -28.87
N LYS A 347 -11.84 9.59 -29.91
CA LYS A 347 -13.16 9.83 -30.55
C LYS A 347 -13.95 8.55 -30.86
N GLU A 348 -13.26 7.50 -31.29
CA GLU A 348 -13.86 6.18 -31.55
C GLU A 348 -14.56 5.60 -30.30
N SER A 349 -13.89 5.64 -29.15
CA SER A 349 -14.47 5.17 -27.87
C SER A 349 -15.53 6.15 -27.33
N ALA A 350 -15.35 7.45 -27.56
CA ALA A 350 -16.33 8.48 -27.19
C ALA A 350 -17.67 8.33 -27.94
N THR A 351 -17.64 7.79 -29.17
CA THR A 351 -18.84 7.60 -30.01
C THR A 351 -19.88 6.70 -29.34
N ALA A 352 -19.44 5.67 -28.60
CA ALA A 352 -20.36 4.82 -27.85
C ALA A 352 -21.14 5.62 -26.78
N PHE A 353 -20.48 6.54 -26.07
CA PHE A 353 -21.13 7.42 -25.10
C PHE A 353 -22.03 8.47 -25.76
N HIS A 354 -21.62 9.01 -26.91
CA HIS A 354 -22.42 9.97 -27.66
C HIS A 354 -23.73 9.34 -28.17
N ASN A 355 -23.67 8.08 -28.62
CA ASN A 355 -24.84 7.32 -29.07
C ASN A 355 -25.80 6.97 -27.92
N LEU A 356 -25.32 6.85 -26.68
CA LEU A 356 -26.19 6.70 -25.51
C LEU A 356 -26.98 7.98 -25.23
N ASP A 357 -26.27 9.10 -25.08
CA ASP A 357 -26.85 10.43 -24.98
C ASP A 357 -25.78 11.44 -25.40
N PRO A 358 -26.03 12.31 -26.40
CA PRO A 358 -25.09 13.35 -26.82
C PRO A 358 -24.58 14.22 -25.65
N LYS A 359 -25.37 14.39 -24.59
CA LYS A 359 -25.00 15.16 -23.39
C LYS A 359 -23.95 14.48 -22.51
N CYS A 360 -23.61 13.21 -22.77
CA CYS A 360 -22.53 12.49 -22.09
C CYS A 360 -21.15 12.87 -22.63
N VAL A 361 -21.06 13.57 -23.76
CA VAL A 361 -19.78 13.89 -24.41
C VAL A 361 -19.66 15.39 -24.65
N ARG A 362 -18.49 15.96 -24.33
CA ARG A 362 -18.13 17.35 -24.62
C ARG A 362 -17.06 17.37 -25.70
N LEU A 363 -17.13 18.37 -26.58
CA LEU A 363 -16.17 18.53 -27.69
C LEU A 363 -16.07 17.26 -28.55
N PHE A 364 -17.22 16.72 -28.99
CA PHE A 364 -17.28 15.44 -29.70
C PHE A 364 -16.40 15.38 -30.96
N ASP A 365 -16.16 16.51 -31.61
CA ASP A 365 -15.31 16.59 -32.79
C ASP A 365 -13.81 16.68 -32.50
N SER A 366 -13.41 16.81 -31.24
CA SER A 366 -12.02 16.70 -30.79
C SER A 366 -11.45 15.30 -31.06
N PRO A 367 -10.13 15.15 -31.30
CA PRO A 367 -9.48 13.83 -31.26
C PRO A 367 -9.68 13.09 -29.93
N ASP A 368 -9.79 13.85 -28.85
CA ASP A 368 -9.95 13.36 -27.47
C ASP A 368 -11.13 14.07 -26.76
N PRO A 369 -12.38 13.68 -27.08
CA PRO A 369 -13.56 14.24 -26.43
C PRO A 369 -13.60 13.95 -24.94
N SER A 370 -14.17 14.89 -24.16
CA SER A 370 -14.32 14.71 -22.71
C SER A 370 -15.63 13.98 -22.38
N ILE A 371 -15.58 13.01 -21.47
CA ILE A 371 -16.70 12.11 -21.20
C ILE A 371 -17.26 12.31 -19.79
N ASP A 372 -18.57 12.46 -19.69
CA ASP A 372 -19.32 12.46 -18.43
C ASP A 372 -19.82 11.05 -18.11
N ILE A 373 -18.91 10.21 -17.62
CA ILE A 373 -19.20 8.81 -17.25
C ILE A 373 -20.27 8.69 -16.17
N ARG A 374 -20.41 9.71 -15.30
CA ARG A 374 -21.43 9.75 -14.25
C ARG A 374 -22.81 9.94 -14.86
N LYS A 375 -22.94 10.83 -15.86
CA LYS A 375 -24.19 11.01 -16.60
C LYS A 375 -24.55 9.74 -17.37
N ALA A 376 -23.60 9.13 -18.07
CA ALA A 376 -23.83 7.88 -18.78
C ALA A 376 -24.34 6.77 -17.83
N THR A 377 -23.72 6.63 -16.66
CA THR A 377 -24.16 5.68 -15.62
C THR A 377 -25.60 5.96 -15.17
N ARG A 378 -25.96 7.23 -14.94
CA ARG A 378 -27.33 7.62 -14.57
C ARG A 378 -28.34 7.35 -15.68
N TYR A 379 -27.97 7.60 -16.93
CA TYR A 379 -28.82 7.32 -18.09
C TYR A 379 -29.14 5.83 -18.18
N LEU A 380 -28.11 4.98 -18.08
CA LEU A 380 -28.23 3.52 -18.14
C LEU A 380 -28.99 2.93 -16.95
N THR A 381 -29.06 3.65 -15.83
CA THR A 381 -29.82 3.27 -14.63
C THR A 381 -31.17 3.99 -14.53
N GLY A 382 -31.60 4.69 -15.59
CA GLY A 382 -32.66 5.71 -15.64
C GLY A 382 -34.08 5.34 -15.20
N PHE A 383 -34.32 4.14 -14.66
CA PHE A 383 -35.56 3.79 -13.96
C PHE A 383 -35.51 4.05 -12.44
N LEU A 384 -34.35 4.42 -11.89
CA LEU A 384 -34.12 4.66 -10.44
C LEU A 384 -34.27 6.15 -10.03
N HIS A 385 -35.14 6.89 -10.71
CA HIS A 385 -35.15 8.36 -10.76
C HIS A 385 -35.35 9.09 -9.42
N THR A 386 -35.74 8.39 -8.35
CA THR A 386 -36.04 8.94 -7.01
C THR A 386 -34.86 8.94 -6.04
N CYS A 387 -33.77 8.23 -6.29
CA CYS A 387 -32.69 8.02 -5.30
C CYS A 387 -31.40 8.84 -5.52
N PHE A 388 -31.31 9.65 -6.58
CA PHE A 388 -30.06 10.28 -7.02
C PHE A 388 -29.95 11.79 -6.75
N LEU A 389 -30.21 12.27 -5.52
CA LEU A 389 -29.88 13.64 -5.16
C LEU A 389 -29.43 13.73 -3.70
N SER A 390 -28.12 13.74 -3.47
CA SER A 390 -27.54 14.62 -2.45
C SER A 390 -26.06 14.86 -2.70
N SER A 391 -25.67 16.13 -2.58
CA SER A 391 -24.30 16.57 -2.43
C SER A 391 -23.70 15.91 -1.20
N PHE A 392 -22.50 15.36 -1.31
CA PHE A 392 -21.76 14.82 -0.17
C PHE A 392 -21.65 15.88 0.94
N LYS A 393 -22.00 15.52 2.18
CA LYS A 393 -21.63 16.33 3.34
C LYS A 393 -20.16 16.07 3.65
N THR A 394 -19.33 17.09 3.48
CA THR A 394 -18.06 17.17 4.19
C THR A 394 -18.22 18.22 5.28
N ASP A 395 -17.78 17.93 6.50
CA ASP A 395 -17.65 18.95 7.54
C ASP A 395 -16.64 20.00 7.06
N GLY A 396 -17.17 21.09 6.48
CA GLY A 396 -16.49 22.37 6.34
C GLY A 396 -15.37 22.52 5.30
N LYS A 397 -15.02 21.51 4.49
CA LYS A 397 -14.04 21.69 3.40
C LYS A 397 -14.50 21.02 2.11
N ARG A 398 -14.72 21.81 1.06
CA ARG A 398 -14.92 21.31 -0.31
C ARG A 398 -13.69 20.49 -0.71
N ALA A 399 -13.85 19.18 -0.83
CA ALA A 399 -12.91 18.33 -1.52
C ALA A 399 -13.44 18.15 -2.95
N PHE A 400 -12.77 18.78 -3.91
CA PHE A 400 -12.74 18.42 -5.31
C PHE A 400 -11.28 18.34 -5.73
#